data_AF-A0A673ZSR5-F1
#
_entry.id   AF-A0A673ZSR5-F1
#
_cell.length_a   1.000
_cell.length_b   1.000
_cell.length_c   1.000
_cell.angle_alpha   90.00
_cell.angle_beta   90.00
_cell.angle_gamma   90.00
#
_symmetry.space_group_name_H-M   'P 1'
#
loop_
_entity.id
_entity.type
_entity.pdbx_description
1 polymer ?
#
loop_
_entity_poly.entity_id
_entity_poly.type
_entity_poly.pdbx_seq_one_letter_code
_entity_poly.pdbx_strand_id
1 'polypeptide(L)'
;MARNVNKDNQPLSRSTINHRHIRRSSSPKPQPQHMAMFGTPVSALCLLFLLSVCTACYISNCPIGGKRSALAFPSRKCMSCGPGDRGRCFGPNICCGEGMGCYVGSPEAAGCVDENYLPSPCEAGGRVCGSEEGRCAAPGICCDVEGCSIDQSCTEEDEAEYISQSVSRSHGHDLLMKLLNIISHTPPHRVHQ
;
A
#
# COMPACT_ATOMS: atom_id res chain seq x y z
N MET A 1 -52.35 10.05 4.90
CA MET A 1 -53.48 11.01 4.84
C MET A 1 -53.02 12.34 5.40
N ALA A 2 -53.33 13.43 4.69
CA ALA A 2 -53.30 14.85 5.08
C ALA A 2 -51.96 15.43 5.58
N ARG A 3 -51.20 16.18 4.78
CA ARG A 3 -51.33 17.65 4.56
C ARG A 3 -51.79 18.42 5.82
N ASN A 4 -50.95 19.33 6.30
CA ASN A 4 -51.41 20.70 6.50
C ASN A 4 -50.25 21.72 6.46
N VAL A 5 -50.24 22.43 5.33
CA VAL A 5 -49.81 23.81 5.19
C VAL A 5 -50.75 24.69 6.02
N ASN A 6 -50.26 25.88 6.41
CA ASN A 6 -50.99 27.15 6.57
C ASN A 6 -50.90 27.76 7.98
N LYS A 7 -50.25 28.93 8.10
CA LYS A 7 -50.97 30.22 8.15
C LYS A 7 -50.02 31.38 8.43
N ASP A 8 -49.95 32.27 7.45
CA ASP A 8 -49.60 33.68 7.59
C ASP A 8 -50.42 34.37 8.68
N ASN A 9 -49.78 35.25 9.46
CA ASN A 9 -50.41 36.46 10.01
C ASN A 9 -49.35 37.48 10.53
N GLN A 10 -48.96 38.42 9.66
CA GLN A 10 -48.81 39.89 9.81
C GLN A 10 -48.73 40.60 11.20
N PRO A 11 -48.39 41.91 11.26
CA PRO A 11 -47.32 42.69 10.63
C PRO A 11 -46.70 43.75 11.61
N LEU A 12 -45.99 44.74 11.04
CA LEU A 12 -45.90 46.14 11.51
C LEU A 12 -44.58 46.57 12.21
N SER A 13 -43.65 47.13 11.44
CA SER A 13 -43.16 48.47 11.82
C SER A 13 -42.70 49.25 10.60
N ARG A 14 -43.06 50.53 10.66
CA ARG A 14 -43.20 51.52 9.61
C ARG A 14 -42.00 52.44 9.72
N SER A 15 -41.23 52.64 8.65
CA SER A 15 -40.27 53.76 8.60
C SER A 15 -40.33 54.47 7.25
N THR A 16 -41.22 55.45 7.25
CA THR A 16 -41.15 56.79 6.65
C THR A 16 -40.37 56.97 5.35
N ILE A 17 -41.15 57.09 4.28
CA ILE A 17 -40.82 57.66 2.97
C ILE A 17 -40.53 59.17 3.14
N ASN A 18 -39.40 59.65 2.62
CA ASN A 18 -39.15 61.08 2.41
C ASN A 18 -39.06 61.35 0.90
N HIS A 19 -40.16 61.84 0.33
CA HIS A 19 -40.29 62.24 -1.07
C HIS A 19 -39.88 63.71 -1.20
N ARG A 20 -38.78 64.01 -1.91
CA ARG A 20 -38.48 65.38 -2.36
C ARG A 20 -38.48 65.45 -3.88
N HIS A 21 -39.24 66.43 -4.38
CA HIS A 21 -39.69 66.63 -5.75
C HIS A 21 -38.59 66.90 -6.80
N ILE A 22 -38.70 66.17 -7.92
CA ILE A 22 -38.77 66.61 -9.33
C ILE A 22 -37.77 67.67 -9.85
N ARG A 23 -36.93 67.26 -10.81
CA ARG A 23 -36.81 67.93 -12.13
C ARG A 23 -36.52 66.90 -13.23
N ARG A 24 -37.48 66.71 -14.14
CA ARG A 24 -37.30 66.04 -15.44
C ARG A 24 -36.83 67.08 -16.47
N SER A 25 -35.82 66.76 -17.26
CA SER A 25 -35.58 67.40 -18.56
C SER A 25 -34.93 66.41 -19.54
N SER A 26 -35.64 66.16 -20.64
CA SER A 26 -35.19 65.81 -22.01
C SER A 26 -34.29 64.58 -22.29
N SER A 27 -34.89 63.57 -22.97
CA SER A 27 -34.35 62.37 -23.68
C SER A 27 -33.46 62.70 -24.92
N PRO A 28 -32.92 61.77 -25.78
CA PRO A 28 -33.02 60.28 -25.87
C PRO A 28 -31.76 59.42 -26.30
N LYS A 29 -31.88 58.07 -26.13
CA LYS A 29 -31.34 56.92 -26.92
C LYS A 29 -29.88 56.36 -26.65
N PRO A 30 -29.51 55.12 -27.11
CA PRO A 30 -29.34 53.91 -26.28
C PRO A 30 -27.93 53.24 -26.29
N GLN A 31 -27.59 52.48 -25.22
CA GLN A 31 -26.55 51.41 -25.10
C GLN A 31 -25.07 51.78 -25.47
N PRO A 32 -24.01 51.04 -25.08
CA PRO A 32 -23.95 49.66 -24.57
C PRO A 32 -23.15 49.49 -23.26
N GLN A 33 -23.13 48.25 -22.84
CA GLN A 33 -22.51 47.67 -21.67
C GLN A 33 -20.99 47.83 -21.76
N HIS A 34 -20.36 48.42 -20.74
CA HIS A 34 -18.91 48.38 -20.61
C HIS A 34 -18.56 47.97 -19.18
N MET A 35 -18.74 46.67 -18.91
CA MET A 35 -17.96 45.99 -17.88
C MET A 35 -16.49 46.18 -18.25
N ALA A 36 -15.84 47.18 -17.67
CA ALA A 36 -14.38 47.28 -17.67
C ALA A 36 -13.83 46.23 -16.69
N MET A 37 -14.02 44.96 -17.05
CA MET A 37 -13.40 43.78 -16.47
C MET A 37 -12.01 43.63 -17.14
N PHE A 38 -11.10 44.57 -16.90
CA PHE A 38 -9.72 44.51 -17.42
C PHE A 38 -8.73 43.80 -16.49
N GLY A 39 -9.22 43.13 -15.43
CA GLY A 39 -8.43 42.22 -14.59
C GLY A 39 -8.88 40.76 -14.71
N THR A 40 -9.93 40.49 -15.47
CA THR A 40 -10.66 39.23 -15.42
C THR A 40 -10.12 38.13 -16.31
N PRO A 41 -9.46 38.35 -17.47
CA PRO A 41 -8.87 37.22 -18.18
C PRO A 41 -7.66 36.70 -17.41
N VAL A 42 -6.82 37.58 -16.86
CA VAL A 42 -5.64 37.17 -16.07
C VAL A 42 -6.06 36.51 -14.77
N SER A 43 -7.02 37.10 -14.03
CA SER A 43 -7.53 36.50 -12.80
C SER A 43 -8.28 35.19 -13.07
N ALA A 44 -9.10 35.09 -14.12
CA ALA A 44 -9.80 33.85 -14.45
C ALA A 44 -8.83 32.77 -14.94
N LEU A 45 -7.85 33.11 -15.76
CA LEU A 45 -6.79 32.18 -16.17
C LEU A 45 -5.99 31.70 -14.95
N CYS A 46 -5.60 32.61 -14.05
CA CYS A 46 -4.87 32.25 -12.84
C CYS A 46 -5.70 31.34 -11.92
N LEU A 47 -7.01 31.62 -11.74
CA LEU A 47 -7.91 30.76 -11.00
C LEU A 47 -8.12 29.40 -11.69
N LEU A 48 -8.21 29.33 -13.01
CA LEU A 48 -8.30 28.07 -13.76
C LEU A 48 -7.02 27.24 -13.65
N PHE A 49 -5.85 27.89 -13.69
CA PHE A 49 -4.56 27.24 -13.45
C PHE A 49 -4.45 26.73 -12.02
N LEU A 50 -4.83 27.53 -11.02
CA LEU A 50 -4.85 27.12 -9.61
C LEU A 50 -5.83 25.97 -9.39
N LEU A 51 -7.03 26.02 -9.97
CA LEU A 51 -7.99 24.92 -9.91
C LEU A 51 -7.46 23.67 -10.60
N SER A 52 -6.79 23.79 -11.75
CA SER A 52 -6.16 22.67 -12.45
C SER A 52 -4.99 22.05 -11.67
N VAL A 53 -4.19 22.87 -11.00
CA VAL A 53 -3.10 22.40 -10.14
C VAL A 53 -3.67 21.78 -8.87
N CYS A 54 -4.70 22.40 -8.27
CA CYS A 54 -5.39 21.86 -7.11
C CYS A 54 -6.11 20.55 -7.43
N THR A 55 -6.73 20.36 -8.59
CA THR A 55 -7.35 19.09 -8.99
C THR A 55 -6.32 18.03 -9.34
N ALA A 56 -5.19 18.39 -9.97
CA ALA A 56 -4.07 17.49 -10.18
C ALA A 56 -3.37 17.07 -8.87
N CYS A 57 -3.40 17.93 -7.85
CA CYS A 57 -2.90 17.66 -6.50
C CYS A 57 -4.00 17.16 -5.53
N TYR A 58 -5.26 17.07 -5.95
CA TYR A 58 -6.38 16.52 -5.18
C TYR A 58 -6.36 14.99 -5.25
N ILE A 59 -5.19 14.40 -5.03
CA ILE A 59 -5.07 13.00 -4.65
C ILE A 59 -5.03 13.01 -3.13
N SER A 60 -6.21 13.19 -2.52
CA SER A 60 -6.39 13.22 -1.05
C SER A 60 -6.19 11.84 -0.39
N ASN A 61 -5.81 10.84 -1.18
CA ASN A 61 -5.40 9.51 -0.76
C ASN A 61 -4.29 9.05 -1.71
N CYS A 62 -3.08 9.59 -1.57
CA CYS A 62 -1.93 8.93 -2.20
C CYS A 62 -1.73 7.61 -1.44
N PRO A 63 -1.94 6.44 -2.08
CA PRO A 63 -1.55 5.19 -1.45
C PRO A 63 -0.06 5.28 -1.13
N ILE A 64 0.31 4.64 -0.04
CA ILE A 64 1.68 4.64 0.45
C ILE A 64 2.53 3.96 -0.66
N GLY A 65 3.32 4.75 -1.39
CA GLY A 65 4.07 4.25 -2.56
C GLY A 65 3.81 4.98 -3.88
N GLY A 66 4.44 6.14 -4.07
CA GLY A 66 4.70 6.66 -5.42
C GLY A 66 5.78 5.83 -6.15
N LYS A 67 5.92 6.00 -7.48
CA LYS A 67 6.83 5.24 -8.39
C LYS A 67 8.31 5.10 -7.96
N ARG A 68 8.74 5.80 -6.91
CA ARG A 68 10.10 5.81 -6.36
C ARG A 68 10.21 5.30 -4.92
N SER A 69 9.09 4.89 -4.31
CA SER A 69 9.06 4.47 -2.89
C SER A 69 9.21 2.96 -2.72
N ALA A 70 9.32 2.22 -3.83
CA ALA A 70 9.89 0.88 -3.84
C ALA A 70 11.41 0.97 -3.63
N LEU A 71 11.84 1.66 -2.58
CA LEU A 71 13.07 1.25 -1.92
C LEU A 71 12.78 -0.18 -1.46
N ALA A 72 13.56 -1.13 -1.93
CA ALA A 72 13.48 -2.53 -1.56
C ALA A 72 13.71 -2.64 -0.04
N PHE A 73 12.67 -2.40 0.74
CA PHE A 73 12.67 -2.68 2.15
C PHE A 73 12.85 -4.20 2.25
N PRO A 74 13.83 -4.68 3.02
CA PRO A 74 13.91 -6.10 3.35
C PRO A 74 12.53 -6.53 3.85
N SER A 75 11.96 -7.59 3.27
CA SER A 75 10.64 -8.08 3.67
C SER A 75 10.68 -8.39 5.16
N ARG A 76 9.90 -7.64 5.94
CA ARG A 76 9.80 -7.88 7.38
C ARG A 76 9.01 -9.15 7.62
N LYS A 77 9.17 -9.76 8.78
CA LYS A 77 8.22 -10.80 9.20
C LYS A 77 6.88 -10.17 9.52
N CYS A 78 5.80 -10.84 9.15
CA CYS A 78 4.46 -10.40 9.53
C CYS A 78 4.30 -10.41 11.07
N MET A 79 3.33 -9.65 11.57
CA MET A 79 3.06 -9.46 12.98
C MET A 79 2.81 -10.81 13.67
N SER A 80 3.17 -10.87 14.96
CA SER A 80 2.85 -12.04 15.79
C SER A 80 1.35 -12.07 16.10
N CYS A 81 0.82 -13.27 16.31
CA CYS A 81 -0.58 -13.48 16.63
C CYS A 81 -0.79 -14.77 17.44
N GLY A 82 -2.02 -14.95 17.92
CA GLY A 82 -2.43 -16.15 18.65
C GLY A 82 -1.84 -16.30 20.06
N PRO A 83 -2.08 -17.45 20.70
CA PRO A 83 -1.77 -17.66 22.12
C PRO A 83 -0.26 -17.51 22.41
N GLY A 84 0.09 -16.48 23.18
CA GLY A 84 1.47 -16.19 23.56
C GLY A 84 2.35 -15.69 22.40
N ASP A 85 1.76 -15.05 21.39
CA ASP A 85 2.48 -14.46 20.24
C ASP A 85 3.35 -15.47 19.47
N ARG A 86 2.94 -16.75 19.51
CA ARG A 86 3.67 -17.87 18.91
C ARG A 86 3.38 -18.04 17.42
N GLY A 87 2.33 -17.41 16.91
CA GLY A 87 1.94 -17.45 15.51
C GLY A 87 2.41 -16.24 14.70
N ARG A 88 2.16 -16.30 13.40
CA ARG A 88 2.35 -15.23 12.43
C ARG A 88 1.12 -15.11 11.55
N CYS A 89 0.85 -13.89 11.09
CA CYS A 89 -0.24 -13.63 10.17
C CYS A 89 0.09 -14.10 8.75
N PHE A 90 -0.79 -14.91 8.16
CA PHE A 90 -0.70 -15.37 6.76
C PHE A 90 -1.71 -14.66 5.84
N GLY A 91 -2.75 -14.05 6.43
CA GLY A 91 -3.78 -13.29 5.73
C GLY A 91 -4.68 -12.54 6.73
N PRO A 92 -5.62 -11.72 6.25
CA PRO A 92 -6.62 -11.08 7.09
C PRO A 92 -7.45 -12.15 7.81
N ASN A 93 -7.37 -12.19 9.13
CA ASN A 93 -8.00 -13.21 9.98
C ASN A 93 -7.42 -14.64 9.83
N ILE A 94 -6.16 -14.77 9.41
CA ILE A 94 -5.45 -16.06 9.38
C ILE A 94 -4.17 -15.94 10.22
N CYS A 95 -4.10 -16.72 11.31
CA CYS A 95 -2.95 -16.79 12.20
C CYS A 95 -2.46 -18.24 12.32
N CYS A 96 -1.20 -18.50 12.01
CA CYS A 96 -0.64 -19.85 12.07
C CYS A 96 0.69 -19.88 12.81
N GLY A 97 0.99 -21.00 13.46
CA GLY A 97 2.27 -21.20 14.13
C GLY A 97 2.60 -22.67 14.34
N GLU A 98 3.90 -22.93 14.39
CA GLU A 98 4.45 -24.27 14.64
C GLU A 98 4.00 -24.77 16.02
N GLY A 99 3.31 -25.90 16.04
CA GLY A 99 2.75 -26.50 17.26
C GLY A 99 1.43 -25.93 17.77
N MET A 100 0.90 -24.84 17.19
CA MET A 100 -0.45 -24.33 17.48
C MET A 100 -1.44 -24.52 16.31
N GLY A 101 -0.94 -24.91 15.13
CA GLY A 101 -1.76 -25.05 13.93
C GLY A 101 -2.16 -23.69 13.37
N CYS A 102 -3.35 -23.62 12.78
CA CYS A 102 -3.89 -22.43 12.16
C CYS A 102 -5.25 -22.05 12.74
N TYR A 103 -5.42 -20.77 13.00
CA TYR A 103 -6.63 -20.11 13.47
C TYR A 103 -7.16 -19.22 12.35
N VAL A 104 -8.34 -19.55 11.83
CA VAL A 104 -8.96 -18.85 10.70
C VAL A 104 -10.30 -18.28 11.14
N GLY A 105 -10.51 -16.97 10.96
CA GLY A 105 -11.75 -16.30 11.35
C GLY A 105 -12.02 -16.29 12.86
N SER A 106 -10.97 -16.43 13.67
CA SER A 106 -11.04 -16.55 15.11
C SER A 106 -10.48 -15.29 15.81
N PRO A 107 -10.78 -15.07 17.11
CA PRO A 107 -10.25 -13.91 17.83
C PRO A 107 -8.72 -13.89 17.90
N GLU A 108 -8.08 -15.07 17.89
CA GLU A 108 -6.62 -15.22 17.86
C GLU A 108 -5.98 -14.61 16.60
N ALA A 109 -6.74 -14.54 15.51
CA ALA A 109 -6.30 -14.00 14.21
C ALA A 109 -6.83 -12.59 13.93
N ALA A 110 -7.65 -12.00 14.82
CA ALA A 110 -8.31 -10.71 14.59
C ALA A 110 -7.30 -9.57 14.36
N GLY A 111 -6.16 -9.59 15.05
CA GLY A 111 -5.10 -8.58 14.88
C GLY A 111 -4.41 -8.63 13.51
N CYS A 112 -4.55 -9.72 12.75
CA CYS A 112 -3.92 -9.83 11.44
C CYS A 112 -4.51 -8.88 10.39
N VAL A 113 -5.69 -8.29 10.64
CA VAL A 113 -6.21 -7.23 9.78
C VAL A 113 -5.34 -5.97 9.80
N ASP A 114 -4.58 -5.76 10.88
CA ASP A 114 -3.75 -4.56 11.06
C ASP A 114 -2.58 -4.52 10.07
N GLU A 115 -2.15 -5.67 9.56
CA GLU A 115 -1.14 -5.78 8.50
C GLU A 115 -1.56 -5.01 7.23
N ASN A 116 -2.85 -4.92 6.93
CA ASN A 116 -3.35 -4.20 5.75
C ASN A 116 -3.12 -2.68 5.83
N TYR A 117 -2.92 -2.15 7.04
CA TYR A 117 -2.67 -0.73 7.26
C TYR A 117 -1.17 -0.41 7.31
N LEU A 118 -0.31 -1.42 7.33
CA LEU A 118 1.14 -1.23 7.38
C LEU A 118 1.70 -0.98 5.97
N PRO A 119 2.50 0.08 5.78
CA PRO A 119 3.01 0.43 4.46
C PRO A 119 4.13 -0.46 3.94
N SER A 120 4.79 -1.20 4.84
CA SER A 120 5.89 -2.07 4.50
C SER A 120 5.39 -3.49 4.25
N PRO A 121 5.77 -4.13 3.13
CA PRO A 121 5.38 -5.51 2.86
C PRO A 121 6.00 -6.45 3.89
N CYS A 122 5.23 -7.48 4.28
CA CYS A 122 5.69 -8.52 5.19
C CYS A 122 5.64 -9.90 4.52
N GLU A 123 6.41 -10.84 5.07
CA GLU A 123 6.37 -12.24 4.68
C GLU A 123 6.11 -13.10 5.93
N ALA A 124 5.10 -13.97 5.84
CA ALA A 124 4.71 -14.86 6.94
C ALA A 124 5.79 -15.94 7.23
N GLY A 125 6.64 -16.22 6.24
CA GLY A 125 7.64 -17.29 6.28
C GLY A 125 7.08 -18.61 5.76
N GLY A 126 7.86 -19.69 5.91
CA GLY A 126 7.49 -21.02 5.41
C GLY A 126 7.91 -21.27 3.96
N ARG A 127 8.07 -22.56 3.63
CA ARG A 127 8.34 -23.02 2.26
C ARG A 127 7.10 -22.81 1.39
N VAL A 128 7.31 -22.58 0.10
CA VAL A 128 6.21 -22.48 -0.86
C VAL A 128 5.49 -23.83 -0.99
N CYS A 129 4.17 -23.79 -1.15
CA CYS A 129 3.31 -24.96 -1.32
C CYS A 129 2.11 -24.62 -2.22
N GLY A 130 1.38 -25.65 -2.68
CA GLY A 130 0.26 -25.47 -3.61
C GLY A 130 0.62 -24.88 -4.98
N SER A 131 -0.41 -24.44 -5.70
CA SER A 131 -0.29 -23.79 -7.02
C SER A 131 -0.28 -22.27 -6.97
N GLU A 132 -0.78 -21.68 -5.89
CA GLU A 132 -1.13 -20.27 -5.77
C GLU A 132 -0.45 -19.64 -4.55
N GLU A 133 0.73 -19.02 -4.74
CA GLU A 133 1.50 -18.22 -3.75
C GLU A 133 1.40 -18.66 -2.26
N GLY A 134 1.20 -19.96 -2.03
CA GLY A 134 0.89 -20.53 -0.74
C GLY A 134 2.17 -20.83 0.02
N ARG A 135 2.07 -20.82 1.35
CA ARG A 135 3.20 -21.11 2.24
C ARG A 135 2.81 -22.05 3.36
N CYS A 136 3.74 -22.95 3.68
CA CYS A 136 3.57 -23.89 4.78
C CYS A 136 3.53 -23.14 6.11
N ALA A 137 2.36 -23.15 6.74
CA ALA A 137 2.07 -22.33 7.90
C ALA A 137 2.14 -23.14 9.21
N ALA A 138 1.91 -24.44 9.10
CA ALA A 138 2.05 -25.45 10.15
C ALA A 138 2.26 -26.83 9.51
N PRO A 139 2.65 -27.87 10.27
CA PRO A 139 2.85 -29.22 9.73
C PRO A 139 1.62 -29.74 8.98
N GLY A 140 1.80 -30.01 7.69
CA GLY A 140 0.75 -30.49 6.78
C GLY A 140 -0.28 -29.44 6.35
N ILE A 141 -0.07 -28.15 6.62
CA ILE A 141 -1.02 -27.06 6.30
C ILE A 141 -0.35 -26.01 5.41
N CYS A 142 -0.90 -25.83 4.21
CA CYS A 142 -0.55 -24.76 3.27
C CYS A 142 -1.56 -23.62 3.37
N CYS A 143 -1.10 -22.39 3.55
CA CYS A 143 -1.97 -21.22 3.61
C CYS A 143 -1.55 -20.15 2.60
N ASP A 144 -2.54 -19.49 2.02
CA ASP A 144 -2.41 -18.25 1.27
C ASP A 144 -3.12 -17.12 2.03
N VAL A 145 -3.33 -15.98 1.37
CA VAL A 145 -4.00 -14.81 1.98
C VAL A 145 -5.51 -15.00 2.17
N GLU A 146 -6.13 -15.94 1.45
CA GLU A 146 -7.57 -16.19 1.47
C GLU A 146 -7.95 -17.33 2.42
N GLY A 147 -7.10 -18.36 2.53
CA GLY A 147 -7.40 -19.53 3.35
C GLY A 147 -6.24 -20.50 3.52
N CYS A 148 -6.58 -21.66 4.09
CA CYS A 148 -5.64 -22.74 4.34
C CYS A 148 -6.22 -24.07 3.87
N SER A 149 -5.36 -24.95 3.37
CA SER A 149 -5.67 -26.30 2.95
C SER A 149 -4.63 -27.28 3.49
N ILE A 150 -4.99 -28.56 3.53
CA ILE A 150 -4.05 -29.62 3.92
C ILE A 150 -3.17 -29.94 2.72
N ASP A 151 -1.85 -29.89 2.91
CA ASP A 151 -0.87 -30.17 1.87
C ASP A 151 0.27 -31.03 2.45
N GLN A 152 0.53 -32.17 1.81
CA GLN A 152 1.56 -33.12 2.25
C GLN A 152 2.97 -32.55 2.10
N SER A 153 3.19 -31.61 1.17
CA SER A 153 4.48 -30.91 1.01
C SER A 153 4.88 -30.08 2.24
N CYS A 154 3.89 -29.74 3.08
CA CYS A 154 4.08 -29.04 4.34
C CYS A 154 4.26 -29.96 5.54
N THR A 155 4.22 -31.28 5.37
CA THR A 155 4.64 -32.19 6.43
C THR A 155 6.16 -32.14 6.58
N GLU A 156 6.62 -32.41 7.79
CA GLU A 156 8.04 -32.50 8.11
C GLU A 156 8.63 -33.75 7.45
N GLU A 157 8.80 -33.72 6.13
CA GLU A 157 9.78 -34.56 5.46
C GLU A 157 11.12 -33.87 5.69
N ASP A 158 11.94 -34.56 6.50
CA ASP A 158 13.21 -34.11 7.03
C ASP A 158 14.07 -33.31 6.05
N GLU A 159 14.77 -32.33 6.62
CA GLU A 159 15.84 -31.54 6.02
C GLU A 159 16.77 -32.35 5.10
N ALA A 160 16.53 -32.31 3.78
CA ALA A 160 17.48 -32.85 2.80
C ALA A 160 17.74 -31.94 1.59
N GLU A 161 17.50 -30.62 1.70
CA GLU A 161 17.89 -29.71 0.60
C GLU A 161 18.41 -28.33 1.02
N TYR A 162 19.13 -28.25 2.13
CA TYR A 162 19.92 -27.06 2.50
C TYR A 162 21.42 -27.36 2.70
N ILE A 163 21.83 -28.63 2.88
CA ILE A 163 23.24 -29.02 3.03
C ILE A 163 23.84 -29.66 1.76
N SER A 164 23.12 -29.78 0.65
CA SER A 164 23.70 -30.35 -0.59
C SER A 164 24.38 -29.32 -1.51
N GLN A 165 24.03 -28.03 -1.39
CA GLN A 165 24.61 -26.98 -2.24
C GLN A 165 25.80 -26.25 -1.60
N SER A 166 25.89 -26.18 -0.27
CA SER A 166 27.02 -25.56 0.45
C SER A 166 28.23 -26.50 0.55
N VAL A 167 28.00 -27.80 0.76
CA VAL A 167 29.08 -28.79 0.88
C VAL A 167 29.76 -29.04 -0.47
N SER A 168 29.00 -29.17 -1.56
CA SER A 168 29.56 -29.44 -2.89
C SER A 168 30.31 -28.23 -3.49
N ARG A 169 29.91 -27.00 -3.16
CA ARG A 169 30.54 -25.78 -3.69
C ARG A 169 31.74 -25.33 -2.85
N SER A 170 31.77 -25.64 -1.56
CA SER A 170 32.94 -25.40 -0.70
C SER A 170 34.09 -26.37 -1.00
N HIS A 171 33.82 -27.68 -1.06
CA HIS A 171 34.87 -28.69 -1.22
C HIS A 171 35.59 -28.62 -2.58
N GLY A 172 34.90 -28.19 -3.65
CA GLY A 172 35.50 -28.02 -4.98
C GLY A 172 36.43 -26.80 -5.07
N HIS A 173 36.05 -25.68 -4.42
CA HIS A 173 36.86 -24.46 -4.43
C HIS A 173 38.11 -24.62 -3.56
N ASP A 174 38.02 -25.33 -2.44
CA ASP A 174 39.16 -25.60 -1.56
C ASP A 174 40.19 -26.53 -2.21
N LEU A 175 39.73 -27.52 -2.99
CA LEU A 175 40.61 -28.44 -3.72
C LEU A 175 41.29 -27.74 -4.90
N LEU A 176 40.55 -26.90 -5.64
CA LEU A 176 41.10 -26.07 -6.73
C LEU A 176 42.16 -25.10 -6.21
N MET A 177 41.90 -24.40 -5.10
CA MET A 177 42.86 -23.47 -4.50
C MET A 177 44.10 -24.20 -3.97
N LYS A 178 43.95 -25.40 -3.39
CA LYS A 178 45.10 -26.24 -3.00
C LYS A 178 45.92 -26.70 -4.20
N LEU A 179 45.29 -27.13 -5.30
CA LEU A 179 45.97 -27.53 -6.53
C LEU A 179 46.73 -26.35 -7.17
N LEU A 180 46.11 -25.18 -7.26
CA LEU A 180 46.75 -23.98 -7.79
C LEU A 180 47.95 -23.54 -6.95
N ASN A 181 47.87 -23.68 -5.62
CA ASN A 181 48.98 -23.36 -4.72
C ASN A 181 50.14 -24.38 -4.78
N ILE A 182 49.86 -25.63 -5.21
CA ILE A 182 50.91 -26.63 -5.45
C ILE A 182 51.62 -26.34 -6.78
N ILE A 183 50.87 -25.92 -7.81
CA ILE A 183 51.43 -25.56 -9.13
C ILE A 183 52.26 -24.27 -9.06
N SER A 184 51.91 -23.31 -8.20
CA SER A 184 52.69 -22.09 -8.00
C SER A 184 54.01 -22.30 -7.25
N HIS A 185 54.19 -23.46 -6.60
CA HIS A 185 55.39 -23.80 -5.83
C HIS A 185 56.30 -24.84 -6.50
N THR A 186 56.00 -25.29 -7.73
CA THR A 186 56.98 -26.04 -8.53
C THR A 186 57.96 -25.08 -9.20
N PRO A 187 59.27 -25.08 -8.84
CA PRO A 187 60.27 -24.32 -9.58
C PRO A 187 60.37 -24.86 -11.02
N PRO A 188 60.68 -24.01 -12.02
CA PRO A 188 60.80 -24.45 -13.40
C PRO A 188 61.92 -25.49 -13.51
N HIS A 189 61.55 -26.73 -13.85
CA HIS A 189 62.52 -27.77 -14.19
C HIS A 189 63.22 -27.34 -15.49
N ARG A 190 64.44 -26.84 -15.33
CA ARG A 190 65.34 -26.43 -16.40
C ARG A 190 65.61 -27.64 -17.30
N VAL A 191 65.05 -27.64 -18.51
CA VAL A 191 65.41 -28.60 -19.56
C VAL A 191 66.80 -28.22 -20.07
N HIS A 192 67.80 -29.02 -19.70
CA HIS A 192 69.11 -29.06 -20.35
C HIS A 192 69.31 -30.46 -20.91
N GLN A 193 69.11 -30.60 -22.21
CA GLN A 193 69.94 -31.38 -23.14
C GLN A 193 69.48 -31.11 -24.57
#